data_AF-A0A8T3PP24-F1
#
_entry.id   AF-A0A8T3PP24-F1
#
_cell.length_a   1.000
_cell.length_b   1.000
_cell.length_c   1.000
_cell.angle_alpha   90.00
_cell.angle_beta   90.00
_cell.angle_gamma   90.00
#
_symmetry.space_group_name_H-M   'P 1'
#
loop_
_entity.id
_entity.type
_entity.pdbx_description
1 polymer ?
#
loop_
_entity_poly.entity_id
_entity_poly.type
_entity_poly.pdbx_seq_one_letter_code
_entity_poly.pdbx_strand_id
1 'polypeptide(L)'
;MATLVIKNFPEDLHARLKLQAEHHRRSLTKEAVELIESGLAAGTRRTRPLPELVKLRSDHAPENKNIEAAVREIPMSAMPAADPTAALRSALVLQPDGSYVNELGIDDPAFFAALEEIRDSSRREQPRNPFDEPL
;
A
#
# COMPACT_ATOMS: atom_id res chain seq x y z
N MET A 1 26.32 -8.73 23.15
CA MET A 1 26.12 -8.20 21.78
C MET A 1 25.76 -9.38 20.90
N ALA A 2 24.52 -9.44 20.40
CA ALA A 2 24.11 -10.53 19.53
C ALA A 2 24.71 -10.30 18.13
N THR A 3 25.49 -11.26 17.63
CA THR A 3 26.02 -11.21 16.26
C THR A 3 24.94 -11.70 15.31
N LEU A 4 24.40 -10.80 14.49
CA LEU A 4 23.41 -11.13 13.46
C LEU A 4 24.11 -11.81 12.28
N VAL A 5 23.73 -13.06 11.97
CA VAL A 5 24.21 -13.79 10.79
C VAL A 5 23.00 -14.15 9.93
N ILE A 6 22.83 -13.45 8.80
CA ILE A 6 21.78 -13.74 7.82
C ILE A 6 22.37 -14.66 6.76
N LYS A 7 21.85 -15.90 6.66
CA LYS A 7 22.25 -16.86 5.62
C LYS A 7 21.42 -16.61 4.36
N ASN A 8 22.05 -16.77 3.18
CA ASN A 8 21.42 -16.57 1.86
C ASN A 8 20.85 -15.16 1.66
N PHE A 9 21.65 -14.13 1.94
CA PHE A 9 21.24 -12.75 1.71
C PHE A 9 21.38 -12.39 0.23
N PRO A 10 20.32 -11.93 -0.46
CA PRO A 10 20.39 -11.57 -1.87
C PRO A 10 21.43 -10.47 -2.13
N GLU A 11 22.24 -10.64 -3.18
CA GLU A 11 23.36 -9.73 -3.49
C GLU A 11 22.89 -8.28 -3.71
N ASP A 12 21.74 -8.11 -4.37
CA ASP A 12 21.15 -6.79 -4.63
C ASP A 12 20.74 -6.07 -3.34
N LEU A 13 20.22 -6.81 -2.35
CA LEU A 13 19.89 -6.27 -1.04
C LEU A 13 21.14 -5.96 -0.22
N HIS A 14 22.20 -6.76 -0.38
CA HIS A 14 23.50 -6.49 0.22
C HIS A 14 24.11 -5.18 -0.29
N ALA A 15 24.07 -4.95 -1.60
CA ALA A 15 24.56 -3.71 -2.20
C ALA A 15 23.78 -2.48 -1.69
N ARG A 16 22.45 -2.55 -1.64
CA ARG A 16 21.60 -1.47 -1.11
C ARG A 16 21.87 -1.20 0.37
N LEU A 17 21.97 -2.26 1.19
CA LEU A 17 22.25 -2.15 2.61
C LEU A 17 23.61 -1.50 2.87
N LYS A 18 24.63 -1.84 2.06
CA LYS A 18 25.96 -1.24 2.15
C LYS A 18 25.94 0.27 1.85
N LEU A 19 25.28 0.68 0.76
CA LEU A 19 25.14 2.10 0.41
C LEU A 19 24.42 2.88 1.52
N GLN A 20 23.37 2.29 2.09
CA GLN A 20 22.61 2.91 3.16
C GLN A 20 23.44 3.04 4.46
N ALA A 21 24.24 2.02 4.79
CA ALA A 21 25.15 2.06 5.94
C ALA A 21 26.24 3.13 5.79
N GLU A 22 26.80 3.30 4.58
CA GLU A 22 27.75 4.38 4.27
C GLU A 22 27.11 5.76 4.42
N HIS A 23 25.89 5.94 3.89
CA HIS A 23 25.12 7.18 4.03
C HIS A 23 24.85 7.53 5.50
N HIS A 24 24.46 6.54 6.31
CA HIS A 24 24.19 6.72 7.74
C HIS A 24 25.44 6.69 8.63
N ARG A 25 26.63 6.53 8.04
CA ARG A 25 27.94 6.42 8.73
C ARG A 25 27.93 5.36 9.83
N ARG A 26 27.35 4.20 9.56
CA ARG A 26 27.19 3.07 10.48
C ARG A 26 27.78 1.80 9.90
N SER A 27 28.03 0.80 10.75
CA SER A 27 28.40 -0.53 10.25
C SER A 27 27.21 -1.20 9.58
N LEU A 28 27.47 -2.05 8.60
CA LEU A 28 26.45 -2.79 7.85
C LEU A 28 25.56 -3.65 8.78
N THR A 29 26.16 -4.25 9.81
CA THR A 29 25.43 -4.99 10.85
C THR A 29 24.53 -4.10 11.70
N LYS A 30 24.95 -2.87 12.01
CA LYS A 30 24.15 -1.93 12.80
C LYS A 30 22.98 -1.40 11.99
N GLU A 31 23.21 -1.09 10.71
CA GLU A 31 22.14 -0.68 9.79
C GLU A 31 21.10 -1.79 9.59
N ALA A 32 21.55 -3.04 9.46
CA ALA A 32 20.65 -4.19 9.37
C ALA A 32 19.76 -4.33 10.62
N VAL A 33 20.33 -4.17 11.82
CA VAL A 33 19.58 -4.22 13.07
C VAL A 33 18.56 -3.07 13.13
N GLU A 34 18.95 -1.86 12.78
CA GLU A 34 18.07 -0.69 12.85
C GLU A 34 16.91 -0.76 11.83
N LEU A 35 17.16 -1.34 10.65
CA LEU A 35 16.10 -1.66 9.67
C LEU A 35 15.13 -2.73 10.19
N ILE A 36 15.63 -3.76 10.87
CA ILE A 36 14.78 -4.78 11.48
C ILE A 36 13.95 -4.19 12.62
N GLU A 37 14.57 -3.39 13.50
CA GLU A 37 13.88 -2.71 14.61
C GLU A 37 12.80 -1.76 14.12
N SER A 38 13.10 -0.94 13.10
CA SER A 38 12.13 -0.03 12.50
C SER A 38 11.01 -0.77 11.76
N GLY A 39 11.32 -1.87 11.07
CA GLY A 39 10.32 -2.72 10.42
C GLY A 39 9.39 -3.40 11.42
N LEU A 40 9.91 -3.89 12.55
CA LEU A 40 9.12 -4.47 13.63
C LEU A 40 8.23 -3.41 14.32
N ALA A 41 8.76 -2.20 14.56
CA ALA A 41 8.00 -1.08 15.11
C ALA A 41 6.92 -0.55 14.14
N ALA A 42 7.19 -0.57 12.83
CA ALA A 42 6.23 -0.22 11.79
C ALA A 42 5.16 -1.30 11.60
N GLY A 43 5.52 -2.59 11.75
CA GLY A 43 4.58 -3.71 11.76
C GLY A 43 3.57 -3.64 12.89
N THR A 44 3.96 -3.07 14.04
CA THR A 44 3.03 -2.77 15.15
C THR A 44 2.09 -1.60 14.84
N ARG A 45 2.39 -0.77 13.83
CA ARG A 45 1.56 0.36 13.38
C ARG A 45 0.60 -0.01 12.23
N ARG A 46 0.24 -1.28 12.07
CA ARG A 46 -0.81 -1.70 11.13
C ARG A 46 -2.12 -2.08 11.80
N THR A 47 -2.60 -1.15 12.63
CA THR A 47 -4.01 -0.82 12.69
C THR A 47 -4.06 0.68 12.91
N ARG A 48 -4.32 1.48 11.87
CA ARG A 48 -4.98 2.75 12.16
C ARG A 48 -6.26 2.31 12.88
N PRO A 49 -6.46 2.65 14.17
CA PRO A 49 -7.69 2.27 14.83
C PRO A 49 -8.81 2.80 13.94
N LEU A 50 -9.73 1.91 13.53
CA LEU A 50 -10.95 2.36 12.90
C LEU A 50 -11.51 3.46 13.81
N PRO A 51 -11.99 4.59 13.26
CA PRO A 51 -12.64 5.59 14.09
C PRO A 51 -13.69 4.89 14.95
N GLU A 52 -13.73 5.22 16.24
CA GLU A 52 -14.66 4.60 17.17
C GLU A 52 -16.07 4.62 16.57
N LEU A 53 -16.75 3.46 16.59
CA LEU A 53 -18.11 3.40 16.07
C LEU A 53 -18.94 4.45 16.79
N VAL A 54 -19.44 5.42 16.04
CA VAL A 54 -20.36 6.43 16.54
C VAL A 54 -21.64 5.70 16.90
N LYS A 55 -21.84 5.43 18.19
CA LYS A 55 -23.11 4.93 18.71
C LYS A 55 -24.14 6.03 18.47
N LEU A 56 -25.00 5.83 17.47
CA LEU A 56 -26.16 6.68 17.24
C LEU A 56 -26.98 6.68 18.54
N ARG A 57 -27.07 7.85 19.19
CA ARG A 57 -27.97 8.04 20.32
C ARG A 57 -29.39 8.13 19.77
N SER A 58 -29.99 7.00 19.46
CA SER A 58 -31.42 6.97 19.24
C SER A 58 -31.98 5.61 19.64
N ASP A 59 -32.98 5.63 20.51
CA ASP A 59 -33.87 4.51 20.82
C ASP A 59 -34.74 4.10 19.61
N HIS A 60 -34.45 4.69 18.45
CA HIS A 60 -35.14 4.54 17.18
C HIS A 60 -34.12 4.12 16.14
N ALA A 61 -34.32 2.95 15.53
CA ALA A 61 -33.61 2.55 14.33
C ALA A 61 -33.99 3.56 13.22
N PRO A 62 -33.03 4.26 12.60
CA PRO A 62 -33.36 5.24 11.58
C PRO A 62 -33.97 4.53 10.37
N GLU A 63 -35.15 4.98 9.95
CA GLU A 63 -35.73 4.59 8.67
C GLU A 63 -34.80 5.00 7.51
N ASN A 64 -34.75 4.22 6.43
CA ASN A 64 -33.89 4.48 5.27
C ASN A 64 -33.99 5.94 4.76
N LYS A 65 -35.19 6.53 4.82
CA LYS A 65 -35.45 7.91 4.42
C LYS A 65 -34.64 8.94 5.23
N ASN A 66 -34.42 8.69 6.51
CA ASN A 66 -33.64 9.56 7.39
C ASN A 66 -32.13 9.41 7.12
N ILE A 67 -31.70 8.20 6.75
CA ILE A 67 -30.32 7.93 6.33
C ILE A 67 -30.02 8.65 5.00
N GLU A 68 -30.92 8.54 4.02
CA GLU A 68 -30.80 9.22 2.72
C GLU A 68 -30.76 10.75 2.87
N ALA A 69 -31.59 11.31 3.75
CA ALA A 69 -31.58 12.74 4.06
C ALA A 69 -30.25 13.17 4.70
N ALA A 70 -29.74 12.42 5.67
CA ALA A 70 -28.47 12.71 6.32
C ALA A 70 -27.27 12.62 5.35
N VAL A 71 -27.24 11.63 4.46
CA VAL A 71 -26.20 11.50 3.43
C VAL A 71 -26.21 12.70 2.47
N ARG A 72 -27.39 13.22 2.15
CA ARG A 72 -27.55 14.39 1.28
C ARG A 72 -27.07 15.70 1.91
N GLU A 73 -27.06 15.78 3.24
CA GLU A 73 -26.57 16.94 4.01
C GLU A 73 -25.06 16.89 4.29
N ILE A 74 -24.38 15.77 3.97
CA ILE A 74 -22.92 15.72 4.04
C ILE A 74 -22.35 16.73 3.04
N PRO A 75 -21.53 17.70 3.46
CA PRO A 75 -20.96 18.67 2.55
C PRO A 75 -20.11 17.97 1.49
N MET A 76 -20.31 18.33 0.22
CA MET A 76 -19.58 17.79 -0.94
C MET A 76 -18.05 17.86 -0.82
N SER A 77 -17.51 18.73 0.05
CA SER A 77 -16.09 18.84 0.37
C SER A 77 -15.54 17.66 1.20
N ALA A 78 -16.42 16.85 1.82
CA ALA A 78 -16.07 15.67 2.61
C ALA A 78 -16.22 14.36 1.81
N MET A 79 -16.70 14.40 0.56
CA MET A 79 -16.73 13.24 -0.31
C MET A 79 -15.36 13.03 -0.97
N PRO A 80 -14.82 11.80 -1.05
CA PRO A 80 -13.75 11.53 -2.02
C PRO A 80 -14.28 11.92 -3.39
N ALA A 81 -13.47 12.67 -4.16
CA ALA A 81 -13.87 13.33 -5.41
C ALA A 81 -14.95 12.55 -6.18
N ALA A 82 -16.12 13.17 -6.34
CA ALA A 82 -17.34 12.54 -6.88
C ALA A 82 -17.16 11.91 -8.27
N ASP A 83 -16.08 12.26 -8.96
CA ASP A 83 -15.63 11.63 -10.18
C ASP A 83 -14.17 11.12 -10.01
N PRO A 84 -13.96 9.79 -9.94
CA PRO A 84 -12.62 9.22 -9.80
C PRO A 84 -11.72 9.58 -10.99
N THR A 85 -12.28 9.85 -12.18
CA THR A 85 -11.48 10.26 -13.33
C THR A 85 -11.02 11.71 -13.22
N ALA A 86 -11.84 12.61 -12.67
CA ALA A 86 -11.42 13.97 -12.35
C ALA A 86 -10.32 13.99 -11.28
N ALA A 87 -10.44 13.14 -10.25
CA ALA A 87 -9.43 12.99 -9.21
C ALA A 87 -8.10 12.52 -9.80
N LEU A 88 -8.13 11.45 -10.61
CA LEU A 88 -6.96 10.92 -11.30
C LEU A 88 -6.32 11.98 -12.21
N ARG A 89 -7.12 12.69 -13.01
CA ARG A 89 -6.63 13.73 -13.93
C ARG A 89 -5.92 14.86 -13.19
N SER A 90 -6.40 15.22 -12.00
CA SER A 90 -5.77 16.26 -11.17
C SER A 90 -4.45 15.80 -10.53
N ALA A 91 -4.25 14.49 -10.36
CA ALA A 91 -3.04 13.90 -9.80
C ALA A 91 -1.93 13.67 -10.85
N LEU A 92 -2.24 13.78 -12.15
CA LEU A 92 -1.29 13.60 -13.23
C LEU A 92 -0.50 14.89 -13.51
N VAL A 93 0.82 14.78 -13.48
CA VAL A 93 1.76 15.86 -13.84
C VAL A 93 2.22 15.66 -15.28
N LEU A 94 2.01 16.67 -16.13
CA LEU A 94 2.51 16.68 -17.50
C LEU A 94 4.01 17.01 -17.50
N GLN A 95 4.80 16.12 -18.09
CA GLN A 95 6.24 16.25 -18.24
C GLN A 95 6.61 17.03 -19.52
N PRO A 96 7.84 17.58 -19.61
CA PRO A 96 8.29 18.33 -20.79
C PRO A 96 8.32 17.53 -22.10
N ASP A 97 8.39 16.20 -22.01
CA ASP A 97 8.34 15.27 -23.15
C ASP A 97 6.91 14.94 -23.61
N GLY A 98 5.90 15.51 -22.94
CA GLY A 98 4.49 15.28 -23.22
C GLY A 98 3.89 14.05 -22.53
N SER A 99 4.66 13.33 -21.70
CA SER A 99 4.15 12.21 -20.90
C SER A 99 3.43 12.69 -19.64
N TYR A 100 2.57 11.86 -19.06
CA TYR A 100 1.92 12.12 -17.77
C TYR A 100 2.44 11.15 -16.71
N VAL A 101 2.82 11.68 -15.55
CA VAL A 101 3.30 10.90 -14.40
C VAL A 101 2.35 11.13 -13.23
N ASN A 102 1.97 10.06 -12.52
CA ASN A 102 1.24 10.18 -11.28
C ASN A 102 2.24 10.14 -10.12
N GLU A 103 2.51 11.28 -9.48
CA GLU A 103 3.46 11.33 -8.36
C GLU A 103 3.03 10.50 -7.14
N LEU A 104 1.72 10.19 -7.04
CA LEU A 104 1.17 9.30 -6.02
C LEU A 104 1.12 7.84 -6.49
N GLY A 105 1.47 7.58 -7.75
CA GLY A 105 1.51 6.27 -8.38
C GLY A 105 2.76 5.47 -8.01
N ILE A 106 2.69 4.15 -8.22
CA ILE A 106 3.85 3.27 -8.11
C ILE A 106 4.48 3.18 -9.51
N ASP A 107 5.40 4.11 -9.80
CA ASP A 107 6.18 4.12 -11.04
C ASP A 107 7.55 3.44 -10.84
N ASP A 108 7.56 2.32 -10.12
CA ASP A 108 8.77 1.52 -9.85
C ASP A 108 8.93 0.40 -10.89
N PRO A 109 10.00 0.40 -11.71
CA PRO A 109 10.25 -0.68 -12.68
C PRO A 109 10.30 -2.07 -12.05
N ALA A 110 10.77 -2.19 -10.80
CA ALA A 110 10.81 -3.47 -10.10
C ALA A 110 9.40 -3.99 -9.77
N PHE A 111 8.47 -3.09 -9.45
CA PHE A 111 7.07 -3.44 -9.22
C PHE A 111 6.43 -3.99 -10.50
N PHE A 112 6.65 -3.36 -11.65
CA PHE A 112 6.11 -3.85 -12.92
C PHE A 112 6.74 -5.17 -13.36
N ALA A 113 8.04 -5.38 -13.11
CA ALA A 113 8.69 -6.66 -13.36
C ALA A 113 8.07 -7.79 -12.52
N ALA A 114 7.84 -7.54 -11.23
CA ALA A 114 7.17 -8.50 -10.34
C ALA A 114 5.72 -8.79 -10.78
N LEU A 115 4.98 -7.78 -11.24
CA LEU A 115 3.64 -7.99 -11.81
C LEU A 115 3.67 -8.86 -13.06
N GLU A 116 4.65 -8.68 -13.94
CA GLU A 116 4.74 -9.49 -15.15
C GLU A 116 5.12 -10.95 -14.81
N GLU A 117 5.95 -11.17 -13.80
CA GLU A 117 6.24 -12.52 -13.28
C GLU A 117 4.96 -13.21 -12.75
N ILE A 118 4.12 -12.49 -12.00
CA ILE A 118 2.83 -13.01 -11.52
C ILE A 118 1.91 -13.34 -12.70
N ARG A 119 1.83 -12.46 -13.70
CA ARG A 119 1.01 -12.69 -14.90
C ARG A 119 1.51 -13.90 -15.68
N ASP A 120 2.80 -14.03 -15.88
CA ASP A 120 3.40 -15.17 -16.56
C ASP A 120 3.15 -16.47 -15.81
N SER A 121 3.22 -16.44 -14.48
CA SER A 121 2.89 -17.60 -13.64
C SER A 121 1.40 -17.96 -13.78
N SER A 122 0.51 -16.97 -13.71
CA SER A 122 -0.93 -17.17 -13.88
C SER A 122 -1.31 -17.69 -15.27
N ARG A 123 -0.62 -17.26 -16.34
CA ARG A 123 -0.84 -17.78 -17.70
C ARG A 123 -0.44 -19.26 -17.85
N ARG A 124 0.49 -19.74 -17.01
CA ARG A 124 0.95 -21.14 -17.03
C ARG A 124 0.06 -22.05 -16.19
N GLU A 125 -0.63 -21.50 -15.19
CA GLU A 125 -1.64 -22.23 -14.43
C GLU A 125 -2.89 -22.41 -15.28
N GLN A 126 -3.46 -23.63 -15.29
CA GLN A 126 -4.78 -23.81 -15.88
C GLN A 126 -5.79 -23.04 -15.02
N PRO A 127 -6.65 -22.20 -15.64
CA PRO A 127 -7.67 -21.49 -14.90
C PRO A 127 -8.52 -22.52 -14.15
N ARG A 128 -8.68 -22.31 -12.84
CA ARG A 128 -9.49 -23.19 -12.00
C ARG A 128 -10.87 -23.31 -12.61
N ASN A 129 -11.30 -24.54 -12.89
CA ASN A 129 -12.64 -24.79 -13.35
C ASN A 129 -13.61 -24.44 -12.21
N PRO A 130 -14.50 -23.45 -12.38
CA PRO A 130 -15.42 -23.04 -11.32
C PRO A 130 -16.46 -24.12 -10.95
N PHE A 131 -16.54 -25.21 -11.73
CA PHE A 131 -17.44 -26.34 -11.50
C PHE A 131 -16.79 -27.52 -10.77
N ASP A 132 -15.49 -27.48 -10.49
CA ASP A 132 -14.83 -28.51 -9.68
C ASP A 132 -15.03 -28.22 -8.17
N GLU A 133 -15.28 -29.26 -7.37
CA GLU A 133 -15.51 -29.11 -5.92
C GLU A 133 -14.29 -28.47 -5.23
N PRO A 134 -14.51 -27.57 -4.24
CA PRO A 134 -13.42 -27.03 -3.45
C PRO A 134 -12.81 -28.12 -2.56
N LEU A 135 -11.50 -28.35 -2.73
CA LEU A 135 -10.65 -29.13 -1.82
C LEU A 135 -10.72 -28.62 -0.38
#